data_AF-A0A7V3FA07-F1
#
_entry.id   AF-A0A7V3FA07-F1
#
_cell.length_a   1.000
_cell.length_b   1.000
_cell.length_c   1.000
_cell.angle_alpha   90.00
_cell.angle_beta   90.00
_cell.angle_gamma   90.00
#
_symmetry.space_group_name_H-M   'P 1'
#
loop_
_entity.id
_entity.type
_entity.pdbx_description
1 polymer ?
#
loop_
_entity_poly.entity_id
_entity_poly.type
_entity_poly.pdbx_seq_one_letter_code
_entity_poly.pdbx_strand_id
1 'polypeptide(L)'
;MERRSRMGRERSNRAPVMPCRQRFRGERRAWIGWAALWQWIGRGALALPLLCLVIGCQAKLAVSDAKESGVSVVLTTNKRTYTSGEPIELTLALMNGDSQPLTLRFMTAQRYDFTIHDQRGQQVWRWSAERSFAQVLGEETIPPGDALSYRVTVRQSFPAGRYTVTGVIPAAEGRVSASLNIEIR
;
A
#
# COMPACT_ATOMS: atom_id res chain seq x y z
N MET A 1 41.63 21.83 57.72
CA MET A 1 40.99 20.74 56.94
C MET A 1 40.13 21.41 55.88
N GLU A 2 40.67 21.97 54.81
CA GLU A 2 41.40 21.35 53.68
C GLU A 2 40.58 20.25 52.97
N ARG A 3 39.91 20.63 51.89
CA ARG A 3 39.61 19.88 50.64
C ARG A 3 38.66 20.78 49.82
N ARG A 4 39.15 21.68 48.96
CA ARG A 4 39.59 21.42 47.58
C ARG A 4 38.64 20.48 46.84
N SER A 5 37.83 21.01 45.92
CA SER A 5 38.03 20.82 44.47
C SER A 5 36.74 20.78 43.64
N ARG A 6 36.82 21.57 42.55
CA ARG A 6 36.31 21.31 41.18
C ARG A 6 34.85 21.62 40.86
N MET A 7 34.71 22.78 40.21
CA MET A 7 33.98 22.95 38.95
C MET A 7 33.93 21.65 38.13
N GLY A 8 32.73 21.12 37.96
CA GLY A 8 32.35 20.17 36.91
C GLY A 8 31.49 20.89 35.89
N ARG A 9 32.09 21.20 34.76
CA ARG A 9 31.51 21.85 33.58
C ARG A 9 30.76 20.78 32.79
N GLU A 10 29.44 20.67 32.91
CA GLU A 10 28.66 19.73 32.12
C GLU A 10 28.09 20.42 30.89
N ARG A 11 28.69 20.08 29.75
CA ARG A 11 28.41 20.63 28.43
C ARG A 11 27.07 20.12 27.93
N SER A 12 26.22 21.07 27.56
CA SER A 12 25.10 20.92 26.63
C SER A 12 25.53 20.20 25.35
N ASN A 13 25.25 18.90 25.25
CA ASN A 13 25.31 18.16 23.98
C ASN A 13 23.95 18.25 23.27
N ARG A 14 23.77 19.35 22.54
CA ARG A 14 22.83 19.41 21.41
C ARG A 14 23.50 18.74 20.22
N ALA A 15 22.98 17.58 19.80
CA ALA A 15 23.36 17.00 18.51
C ALA A 15 22.75 17.86 17.38
N PRO A 16 23.51 18.21 16.34
CA PRO A 16 23.00 18.99 15.22
C PRO A 16 22.10 18.14 14.32
N VAL A 17 20.93 18.69 14.02
CA VAL A 17 20.01 18.22 12.97
C VAL A 17 20.68 18.49 11.62
N MET A 18 21.06 17.43 10.92
CA MET A 18 21.55 17.52 9.53
C MET A 18 20.35 17.52 8.57
N PRO A 19 20.20 18.53 7.70
CA PRO A 19 19.22 18.51 6.63
C PRO A 19 19.76 17.68 5.45
N CYS A 20 19.15 16.52 5.19
CA CYS A 20 19.40 15.78 3.94
C CYS A 20 18.63 16.46 2.80
N ARG A 21 19.27 17.46 2.19
CA ARG A 21 18.79 18.15 0.99
C ARG A 21 19.50 17.58 -0.23
N GLN A 22 19.06 16.43 -0.73
CA GLN A 22 19.49 15.95 -2.04
C GLN A 22 18.49 16.36 -3.11
N ARG A 23 18.89 17.43 -3.80
CA ARG A 23 18.29 17.96 -5.02
C ARG A 23 18.64 17.00 -6.17
N PHE A 24 17.76 16.06 -6.50
CA PHE A 24 17.88 15.27 -7.71
C PHE A 24 17.53 16.12 -8.93
N ARG A 25 18.57 16.67 -9.57
CA ARG A 25 18.52 17.16 -10.94
C ARG A 25 18.88 15.96 -11.85
N GLY A 26 17.86 15.18 -12.22
CA GLY A 26 17.98 14.12 -13.22
C GLY A 26 17.78 14.71 -14.61
N GLU A 27 18.90 14.98 -15.28
CA GLU A 27 18.99 15.54 -16.62
C GLU A 27 18.46 14.55 -17.66
N ARG A 28 17.57 15.03 -18.54
CA ARG A 28 17.13 14.30 -19.74
C ARG A 28 18.31 14.16 -20.68
N ARG A 29 18.74 12.93 -20.97
CA ARG A 29 19.59 12.63 -22.13
C ARG A 29 19.05 11.39 -22.84
N ALA A 30 18.14 11.64 -23.77
CA ALA A 30 17.92 10.78 -24.92
C ALA A 30 19.21 10.75 -25.74
N TRP A 31 19.80 9.59 -25.93
CA TRP A 31 20.83 9.37 -26.95
C TRP A 31 20.45 8.14 -27.76
N ILE A 32 20.08 8.43 -29.00
CA ILE A 32 19.81 7.54 -30.12
C ILE A 32 21.11 6.81 -30.47
N GLY A 33 21.05 5.50 -30.74
CA GLY A 33 22.23 4.77 -31.22
C GLY A 33 22.11 3.25 -31.28
N TRP A 34 21.16 2.71 -32.05
CA TRP A 34 21.27 1.37 -32.62
C TRP A 34 21.07 1.47 -34.14
N ALA A 35 22.02 2.13 -34.79
CA ALA A 35 22.20 2.06 -36.23
C ALA A 35 23.51 1.30 -36.50
N ALA A 36 23.47 0.41 -37.47
CA ALA A 36 24.58 -0.35 -38.02
C ALA A 36 25.08 -1.54 -37.19
N LEU A 37 24.40 -2.69 -37.33
CA LEU A 37 25.06 -3.90 -37.81
C LEU A 37 23.99 -4.94 -38.17
N TRP A 38 23.83 -5.20 -39.47
CA TRP A 38 23.78 -6.55 -40.08
C TRP A 38 23.40 -6.38 -41.56
N GLN A 39 24.45 -6.19 -42.36
CA GLN A 39 24.45 -6.48 -43.79
C GLN A 39 24.65 -8.00 -43.96
N TRP A 40 23.70 -8.69 -44.59
CA TRP A 40 23.90 -9.76 -45.59
C TRP A 40 22.62 -10.59 -45.71
N ILE A 41 21.82 -10.40 -46.78
CA ILE A 41 21.34 -11.48 -47.66
C ILE A 41 21.20 -10.84 -49.04
N GLY A 42 21.99 -11.35 -49.99
CA GLY A 42 21.97 -10.90 -51.38
C GLY A 42 21.02 -11.71 -52.26
N ARG A 43 20.68 -11.04 -53.37
CA ARG A 43 20.40 -11.55 -54.73
C ARG A 43 19.10 -12.32 -55.01
N GLY A 44 18.29 -11.73 -55.89
CA GLY A 44 17.58 -12.51 -56.93
C GLY A 44 16.16 -12.06 -57.25
N ALA A 45 16.05 -11.02 -58.09
CA ALA A 45 14.95 -10.63 -58.98
C ALA A 45 13.65 -11.47 -59.02
N LEU A 46 12.49 -10.80 -58.89
CA LEU A 46 11.48 -10.64 -59.97
C LEU A 46 10.37 -9.68 -59.52
N ALA A 47 9.89 -8.90 -60.48
CA ALA A 47 9.00 -7.74 -60.32
C ALA A 47 7.53 -8.11 -60.03
N LEU A 48 6.81 -7.26 -59.27
CA LEU A 48 5.57 -6.59 -59.71
C LEU A 48 5.03 -5.67 -58.58
N PRO A 49 4.62 -4.41 -58.89
CA PRO A 49 4.15 -3.44 -57.91
C PRO A 49 2.63 -3.45 -57.78
N LEU A 50 2.09 -3.41 -56.55
CA LEU A 50 0.81 -2.72 -56.27
C LEU A 50 0.58 -2.59 -54.76
N LEU A 51 0.77 -1.36 -54.26
CA LEU A 51 -0.02 -0.69 -53.23
C LEU A 51 -0.91 -1.57 -52.33
N CYS A 52 -0.33 -2.29 -51.36
CA CYS A 52 -1.05 -2.62 -50.14
C CYS A 52 -1.15 -1.33 -49.33
N LEU A 53 -2.32 -0.69 -49.44
CA LEU A 53 -2.81 0.37 -48.58
C LEU A 53 -2.27 0.14 -47.16
N VAL A 54 -1.39 1.02 -46.69
CA VAL A 54 -1.10 1.13 -45.26
C VAL A 54 -2.42 1.55 -44.63
N ILE A 55 -3.25 0.58 -44.29
CA ILE A 55 -4.33 0.77 -43.34
C ILE A 55 -3.58 1.07 -42.05
N GLY A 56 -3.38 2.37 -41.83
CA GLY A 56 -2.96 2.89 -40.56
C GLY A 56 -3.96 2.39 -39.54
N CYS A 57 -3.61 1.29 -38.88
CA CYS A 57 -4.21 0.89 -37.63
C CYS A 57 -3.74 1.95 -36.63
N GLN A 58 -4.36 3.12 -36.69
CA GLN A 58 -4.29 4.09 -35.61
C GLN A 58 -5.11 3.50 -34.48
N ALA A 59 -4.54 2.51 -33.80
CA ALA A 59 -4.96 2.19 -32.45
C ALA A 59 -4.68 3.44 -31.63
N LYS A 60 -5.68 4.32 -31.50
CA LYS A 60 -5.77 5.23 -30.37
C LYS A 60 -5.84 4.33 -29.14
N LEU A 61 -4.68 3.95 -28.63
CA LEU A 61 -4.52 3.49 -27.27
C LEU A 61 -4.88 4.70 -26.42
N ALA A 62 -6.16 4.80 -26.04
CA ALA A 62 -6.54 5.60 -24.90
C ALA A 62 -5.83 4.96 -23.70
N VAL A 63 -4.61 5.41 -23.43
CA VAL A 63 -4.00 5.24 -22.12
C VAL A 63 -5.00 5.90 -21.18
N SER A 64 -5.76 5.07 -20.48
CA SER A 64 -6.50 5.54 -19.33
C SER A 64 -5.42 6.05 -18.39
N ASP A 65 -5.39 7.36 -18.16
CA ASP A 65 -4.67 7.94 -17.04
C ASP A 65 -5.28 7.30 -15.80
N ALA A 66 -4.74 6.14 -15.41
CA ALA A 66 -4.95 5.56 -14.11
C ALA A 66 -4.35 6.58 -13.17
N LYS A 67 -5.20 7.48 -12.66
CA LYS A 67 -4.87 8.34 -11.55
C LYS A 67 -4.35 7.41 -10.46
N GLU A 68 -3.04 7.38 -10.31
CA GLU A 68 -2.36 6.71 -9.21
C GLU A 68 -2.80 7.48 -7.96
N SER A 69 -3.94 7.07 -7.39
CA SER A 69 -4.55 7.75 -6.26
C SER A 69 -3.55 7.71 -5.12
N GLY A 70 -3.28 8.86 -4.48
CA GLY A 70 -2.41 8.94 -3.30
C GLY A 70 -2.98 8.23 -2.07
N VAL A 71 -4.12 7.55 -2.22
CA VAL A 71 -4.79 6.76 -1.19
C VAL A 71 -4.09 5.42 -1.02
N SER A 72 -3.65 5.12 0.21
CA SER A 72 -3.01 3.85 0.54
C SER A 72 -3.62 3.23 1.79
N VAL A 73 -3.69 1.89 1.82
CA VAL A 73 -4.20 1.13 2.95
C VAL A 73 -3.11 0.22 3.49
N VAL A 74 -2.94 0.20 4.80
CA VAL A 74 -1.94 -0.61 5.48
C VAL A 74 -2.61 -1.38 6.62
N LEU A 75 -2.37 -2.69 6.64
CA LEU A 75 -2.68 -3.54 7.78
C LEU A 75 -1.39 -3.82 8.54
N THR A 76 -1.39 -3.56 9.84
CA THR A 76 -0.28 -3.85 10.74
C THR A 76 -0.75 -4.67 11.93
N THR A 77 0.22 -5.29 12.60
CA THR A 77 -0.01 -6.11 13.79
C THR A 77 1.17 -5.96 14.74
N ASN A 78 0.97 -6.22 16.03
CA ASN A 78 2.01 -6.06 17.05
C ASN A 78 3.16 -7.07 16.89
N LYS A 79 2.90 -8.28 16.38
CA LYS A 79 3.89 -9.33 16.12
C LYS A 79 3.57 -10.11 14.85
N ARG A 80 4.55 -10.84 14.32
CA ARG A 80 4.35 -11.77 13.18
C ARG A 80 4.19 -13.23 13.61
N THR A 81 4.59 -13.55 14.83
CA THR A 81 4.52 -14.90 15.40
C THR A 81 3.90 -14.81 16.79
N TYR A 82 2.93 -15.68 17.06
CA TYR A 82 2.17 -15.74 18.31
C TYR A 82 2.17 -17.15 18.88
N THR A 83 1.90 -17.29 20.18
CA THR A 83 1.49 -18.57 20.76
C THR A 83 -0.03 -18.73 20.69
N SER A 84 -0.52 -19.97 20.71
CA SER A 84 -1.97 -20.20 20.74
C SER A 84 -2.63 -19.50 21.95
N GLY A 85 -3.67 -18.70 21.67
CA GLY A 85 -4.42 -17.93 22.69
C GLY A 85 -3.78 -16.59 23.06
N GLU A 86 -2.60 -16.25 22.53
CA GLU A 86 -2.01 -14.93 22.70
C GLU A 86 -2.87 -13.85 22.01
N PRO A 87 -3.13 -12.70 22.64
CA PRO A 87 -3.86 -11.61 22.00
C PRO A 87 -3.13 -11.05 20.77
N ILE A 88 -3.84 -11.01 19.63
CA ILE A 88 -3.33 -10.43 18.38
C ILE A 88 -3.93 -9.02 18.24
N GLU A 89 -3.08 -8.00 18.22
CA GLU A 89 -3.51 -6.64 17.90
C GLU A 89 -3.41 -6.40 16.39
N LEU A 90 -4.49 -5.89 15.80
CA LEU A 90 -4.56 -5.54 14.39
C LEU A 90 -4.89 -4.06 14.27
N THR A 91 -4.20 -3.37 13.36
CA THR A 91 -4.50 -1.98 13.01
C THR A 91 -4.62 -1.85 11.50
N LEU A 92 -5.78 -1.39 11.03
CA LEU A 92 -6.03 -1.03 9.64
C LEU A 92 -5.98 0.49 9.53
N ALA A 93 -5.11 1.01 8.68
CA ALA A 93 -4.95 2.44 8.44
C ALA A 93 -5.17 2.76 6.96
N LEU A 94 -5.97 3.78 6.68
CA LEU A 94 -6.19 4.34 5.36
C LEU A 94 -5.66 5.77 5.34
N MET A 95 -4.65 6.02 4.51
CA MET A 95 -3.99 7.31 4.40
C MET A 95 -4.43 8.00 3.10
N ASN A 96 -4.80 9.28 3.21
CA ASN A 96 -5.06 10.13 2.06
C ASN A 96 -3.79 10.93 1.70
N GLY A 97 -3.01 10.44 0.75
CA GLY A 97 -1.84 11.15 0.23
C GLY A 97 -2.15 12.18 -0.86
N ASP A 98 -3.41 12.33 -1.26
CA ASP A 98 -3.83 13.31 -2.26
C ASP A 98 -3.94 14.72 -1.65
N SER A 99 -3.94 15.74 -2.50
CA SER A 99 -4.13 17.14 -2.10
C SER A 99 -5.60 17.54 -1.87
N GLN A 100 -6.53 16.62 -2.10
CA GLN A 100 -7.96 16.82 -1.93
C GLN A 100 -8.53 15.91 -0.83
N PRO A 101 -9.59 16.31 -0.12
CA PRO A 101 -10.23 15.44 0.87
C PRO A 101 -10.75 14.15 0.23
N LEU A 102 -10.49 13.01 0.87
CA LEU A 102 -11.05 11.72 0.49
C LEU A 102 -12.35 11.50 1.28
N THR A 103 -13.48 11.42 0.60
CA THR A 103 -14.77 11.10 1.24
C THR A 103 -15.15 9.66 0.91
N LEU A 104 -15.41 8.87 1.95
CA LEU A 104 -15.84 7.48 1.87
C LEU A 104 -17.32 7.41 2.20
N ARG A 105 -18.11 6.76 1.36
CA ARG A 105 -19.54 6.52 1.61
C ARG A 105 -19.77 5.09 2.03
N PHE A 106 -20.66 4.88 3.00
CA PHE A 106 -20.98 3.57 3.54
C PHE A 106 -22.47 3.31 3.43
N MET A 107 -22.82 2.10 3.00
CA MET A 107 -24.22 1.67 2.82
C MET A 107 -24.87 1.18 4.14
N THR A 108 -24.07 1.01 5.19
CA THR A 108 -24.51 0.60 6.53
C THR A 108 -23.69 1.35 7.59
N ALA A 109 -24.00 1.11 8.87
CA ALA A 109 -23.17 1.59 9.98
C ALA A 109 -21.77 0.91 10.08
N GLN A 110 -21.49 -0.13 9.27
CA GLN A 110 -20.18 -0.78 9.27
C GLN A 110 -19.11 0.10 8.61
N ARG A 111 -17.96 0.26 9.28
CA ARG A 111 -16.82 1.05 8.79
C ARG A 111 -15.59 0.23 8.43
N TYR A 112 -15.42 -0.91 9.09
CA TYR A 112 -14.33 -1.83 8.84
C TYR A 112 -14.76 -3.26 9.11
N ASP A 113 -13.95 -4.20 8.66
CA ASP A 113 -14.04 -5.62 8.97
C ASP A 113 -12.64 -6.22 8.99
N PHE A 114 -12.47 -7.28 9.79
CA PHE A 114 -11.26 -8.09 9.81
C PHE A 114 -11.64 -9.55 9.67
N THR A 115 -10.92 -10.28 8.83
CA THR A 115 -11.08 -11.72 8.63
C THR A 115 -9.74 -12.42 8.76
N ILE A 116 -9.75 -13.63 9.31
CA ILE A 116 -8.58 -14.50 9.38
C ILE A 116 -8.89 -15.78 8.62
N HIS A 117 -7.98 -16.15 7.71
CA HIS A 117 -8.04 -17.37 6.93
C HIS A 117 -6.88 -18.29 7.28
N ASP A 118 -7.13 -19.60 7.29
CA ASP A 118 -6.08 -20.60 7.44
C ASP A 118 -5.26 -20.80 6.14
N GLN A 119 -4.29 -21.71 6.18
CA GLN A 119 -3.45 -22.04 5.00
C GLN A 119 -4.24 -22.63 3.82
N ARG A 120 -5.44 -23.15 4.07
CA ARG A 120 -6.34 -23.71 3.04
C ARG A 120 -7.29 -22.66 2.48
N GLY A 121 -7.18 -21.41 2.93
CA GLY A 121 -8.07 -20.31 2.55
C GLY A 121 -9.44 -20.36 3.24
N GLN A 122 -9.62 -21.19 4.27
CA GLN A 122 -10.88 -21.25 5.02
C GLN A 122 -10.94 -20.11 6.04
N GLN A 123 -12.04 -19.37 6.04
CA GLN A 123 -12.25 -18.30 7.01
C GLN A 123 -12.52 -18.92 8.39
N VAL A 124 -11.55 -18.78 9.31
CA VAL A 124 -11.65 -19.30 10.68
C VAL A 124 -12.18 -18.28 11.67
N TRP A 125 -12.10 -16.99 11.33
CA TRP A 125 -12.62 -15.92 12.17
C TRP A 125 -12.99 -14.67 11.37
N ARG A 126 -13.98 -13.93 11.86
CA ARG A 126 -14.42 -12.66 11.31
C ARG A 126 -14.92 -11.73 12.40
N TRP A 127 -14.42 -10.50 12.44
CA TRP A 127 -14.75 -9.51 13.46
C TRP A 127 -16.24 -9.15 13.49
N SER A 128 -16.83 -9.00 12.30
CA SER A 128 -18.25 -8.67 12.13
C SER A 128 -19.22 -9.81 12.45
N ALA A 129 -18.76 -11.06 12.62
CA ALA A 129 -19.65 -12.21 12.81
C ALA A 129 -20.53 -12.14 14.07
N GLU A 130 -20.05 -11.46 15.12
CA GLU A 130 -20.76 -11.29 16.39
C GLU A 130 -21.45 -9.92 16.50
N ARG A 131 -21.59 -9.19 15.39
CA ARG A 131 -22.05 -7.79 15.38
C ARG A 131 -23.19 -7.61 14.39
N SER A 132 -24.14 -6.75 14.77
CA SER A 132 -25.20 -6.28 13.89
C SER A 132 -24.98 -4.81 13.56
N PHE A 133 -25.16 -4.43 12.30
CA PHE A 133 -24.98 -3.06 11.82
C PHE A 133 -26.32 -2.51 11.32
N ALA A 134 -26.68 -1.32 11.79
CA ALA A 134 -27.86 -0.61 11.30
C ALA A 134 -27.74 -0.29 9.81
N GLN A 135 -28.86 -0.36 9.09
CA GLN A 135 -28.94 -0.05 7.67
C GLN A 135 -29.12 1.46 7.46
N VAL A 136 -28.09 2.22 7.84
CA VAL A 136 -28.04 3.67 7.71
C VAL A 136 -26.84 4.09 6.87
N LEU A 137 -27.06 4.99 5.91
CA LEU A 137 -25.99 5.56 5.10
C LEU A 137 -25.10 6.43 5.98
N GLY A 138 -23.79 6.41 5.72
CA GLY A 138 -22.85 7.27 6.41
C GLY A 138 -21.71 7.72 5.52
N GLU A 139 -21.06 8.80 5.92
CA GLU A 139 -19.89 9.35 5.24
C GLU A 139 -18.76 9.56 6.24
N GLU A 140 -17.52 9.30 5.82
CA GLU A 140 -16.31 9.69 6.55
C GLU A 140 -15.36 10.42 5.60
N THR A 141 -14.93 11.62 5.99
CA THR A 141 -14.01 12.45 5.20
C THR A 141 -12.63 12.47 5.86
N ILE A 142 -11.60 12.11 5.10
CA ILE A 142 -10.20 12.13 5.48
C ILE A 142 -9.54 13.35 4.80
N PRO A 143 -9.04 14.34 5.56
CA PRO A 143 -8.34 15.49 5.00
C PRO A 143 -7.08 15.10 4.18
N PRO A 144 -6.57 16.00 3.34
CA PRO A 144 -5.27 15.82 2.67
C PRO A 144 -4.14 15.57 3.66
N GLY A 145 -3.35 14.51 3.45
CA GLY A 145 -2.22 14.14 4.29
C GLY A 145 -2.57 13.41 5.59
N ASP A 146 -3.86 13.27 5.91
CA ASP A 146 -4.33 12.61 7.13
C ASP A 146 -4.60 11.11 6.91
N ALA A 147 -4.80 10.40 8.03
CA ALA A 147 -5.12 8.99 8.04
C ALA A 147 -6.26 8.66 8.99
N LEU A 148 -7.08 7.69 8.57
CA LEU A 148 -8.12 7.05 9.35
C LEU A 148 -7.62 5.70 9.83
N SER A 149 -7.78 5.38 11.11
CA SER A 149 -7.27 4.12 11.67
C SER A 149 -8.28 3.40 12.55
N TYR A 150 -8.33 2.08 12.39
CA TYR A 150 -9.18 1.18 13.17
C TYR A 150 -8.32 0.09 13.82
N ARG A 151 -8.50 -0.12 15.13
CA ARG A 151 -7.74 -1.11 15.90
C ARG A 151 -8.69 -2.13 16.51
N VAL A 152 -8.30 -3.40 16.44
CA VAL A 152 -9.00 -4.51 17.10
C VAL A 152 -8.01 -5.44 17.80
N THR A 153 -8.48 -6.08 18.87
CA THR A 153 -7.73 -7.13 19.57
C THR A 153 -8.47 -8.46 19.41
N VAL A 154 -7.83 -9.43 18.78
CA VAL A 154 -8.34 -10.80 18.63
C VAL A 154 -7.91 -11.58 19.86
N ARG A 155 -8.88 -12.17 20.57
CA ARG A 155 -8.66 -12.98 21.78
C ARG A 155 -9.01 -14.46 21.59
N GLN A 156 -9.22 -14.88 20.35
CA GLN A 156 -9.53 -16.27 20.02
C GLN A 156 -8.25 -17.11 19.97
N SER A 157 -8.33 -18.36 20.44
CA SER A 157 -7.27 -19.34 20.27
C SER A 157 -7.40 -20.04 18.92
N PHE A 158 -6.27 -20.15 18.22
CA PHE A 158 -6.17 -20.85 16.94
C PHE A 158 -5.15 -21.99 17.06
N PRO A 159 -5.32 -23.10 16.31
CA PRO A 159 -4.29 -24.12 16.18
C PRO A 159 -2.98 -23.55 15.62
N ALA A 160 -1.86 -24.23 15.88
CA ALA A 160 -0.58 -23.87 15.27
C ALA A 160 -0.66 -23.93 13.74
N GLY A 161 -0.10 -22.94 13.06
CA GLY A 161 -0.19 -22.81 11.61
C GLY A 161 0.09 -21.41 11.11
N ARG A 162 0.02 -21.24 9.80
CA ARG A 162 0.10 -19.92 9.14
C ARG A 162 -1.30 -19.42 8.82
N TYR A 163 -1.53 -18.14 9.04
CA TYR A 163 -2.81 -17.51 8.80
C TYR A 163 -2.62 -16.24 7.97
N THR A 164 -3.62 -15.92 7.17
CA THR A 164 -3.72 -14.66 6.45
C THR A 164 -4.80 -13.81 7.09
N VAL A 165 -4.39 -12.65 7.60
CA VAL A 165 -5.30 -11.63 8.13
C VAL A 165 -5.59 -10.64 7.02
N THR A 166 -6.86 -10.30 6.84
CA THR A 166 -7.30 -9.27 5.88
C THR A 166 -8.16 -8.26 6.62
N GLY A 167 -7.84 -6.98 6.45
CA GLY A 167 -8.65 -5.85 6.90
C GLY A 167 -9.32 -5.19 5.70
N VAL A 168 -10.60 -4.85 5.83
CA VAL A 168 -11.40 -4.28 4.74
C VAL A 168 -12.16 -3.06 5.23
N ILE A 169 -12.21 -2.02 4.41
CA ILE A 169 -13.10 -0.85 4.54
C ILE A 169 -14.16 -0.97 3.43
N PRO A 170 -15.43 -1.29 3.76
CA PRO A 170 -16.48 -1.55 2.79
C PRO A 170 -17.12 -0.23 2.29
N ALA A 171 -16.30 0.64 1.69
CA ALA A 171 -16.77 1.89 1.08
C ALA A 171 -17.50 1.62 -0.26
N ALA A 172 -18.43 2.50 -0.62
CA ALA A 172 -19.26 2.39 -1.80
C ALA A 172 -18.49 2.62 -3.10
N GLU A 173 -17.45 3.47 -3.05
CA GLU A 173 -16.56 3.78 -4.17
C GLU A 173 -15.66 2.59 -4.54
N GLY A 174 -15.55 1.60 -3.65
CA GLY A 174 -14.72 0.41 -3.83
C GLY A 174 -14.28 -0.16 -2.48
N ARG A 175 -14.13 -1.48 -2.43
CA ARG A 175 -13.62 -2.15 -1.22
C ARG A 175 -12.11 -1.94 -1.14
N VAL A 176 -11.68 -1.15 -0.15
CA VAL A 176 -10.26 -0.96 0.13
C VAL A 176 -9.83 -2.02 1.14
N SER A 177 -8.75 -2.75 0.87
CA SER A 177 -8.30 -3.83 1.74
C SER A 177 -6.79 -4.00 1.77
N ALA A 178 -6.27 -4.47 2.90
CA ALA A 178 -4.89 -4.89 3.05
C ALA A 178 -4.84 -6.26 3.73
N SER A 179 -3.82 -7.06 3.37
CA SER A 179 -3.62 -8.39 3.92
C SER A 179 -2.21 -8.57 4.46
N LEU A 180 -2.07 -9.36 5.51
CA LEU A 180 -0.78 -9.72 6.08
C LEU A 180 -0.80 -11.16 6.57
N ASN A 181 0.38 -11.80 6.57
CA ASN A 181 0.52 -13.14 7.12
C ASN A 181 1.04 -13.10 8.55
N ILE A 182 0.51 -14.00 9.38
CA ILE A 182 0.99 -14.30 10.73
C ILE A 182 1.23 -15.80 10.88
N GLU A 183 2.00 -16.17 11.88
CA GLU A 183 2.28 -17.55 12.27
C GLU A 183 1.88 -17.76 13.73
N ILE A 184 1.27 -18.90 14.02
CA ILE A 184 0.90 -19.32 15.37
C ILE A 184 1.65 -20.61 15.67
N ARG A 185 2.34 -20.65 16.81
CA ARG A 185 3.16 -21.77 17.28
C ARG A 185 2.57 -22.40 18.54
#